data_AF-A0A829QBI5-F1
#
_entry.id   AF-A0A829QBI5-F1
#
_cell.length_a   1.000
_cell.length_b   1.000
_cell.length_c   1.000
_cell.angle_alpha   90.00
_cell.angle_beta   90.00
_cell.angle_gamma   90.00
#
_symmetry.space_group_name_H-M   'P 1'
#
loop_
_entity.id
_entity.type
_entity.pdbx_description
1 polymer ?
#
loop_
_entity_poly.entity_id
_entity_poly.type
_entity_poly.pdbx_seq_one_letter_code
_entity_poly.pdbx_strand_id
1 'polypeptide(L)'
;MIKIAAAAAVAASIVFAPAAYADDDAYLDELSGQGFQVMWQSRPFLLAAGNGMCNDLRNGETPEQVASHSNYPNATPANLLAMARSAKRNLCP
;
A
#
# COMPACT_ATOMS: atom_id res chain seq x y z
N MET A 1 -2.95 54.72 20.98
CA MET A 1 -3.94 54.08 20.07
C MET A 1 -3.26 53.94 18.72
N ILE A 2 -3.07 52.81 18.02
CA ILE A 2 -3.44 51.39 18.12
C ILE A 2 -2.30 50.64 17.38
N LYS A 3 -1.80 49.53 17.94
CA LYS A 3 -0.85 48.61 17.29
C LYS A 3 -1.64 47.66 16.39
N ILE A 4 -1.29 47.50 15.12
CA ILE A 4 -1.64 46.28 14.35
C ILE A 4 -0.46 45.91 13.47
N ALA A 5 0.29 44.90 13.92
CA ALA A 5 1.20 44.13 13.11
C ALA A 5 0.37 43.24 12.16
N ALA A 6 0.64 43.31 10.87
CA ALA A 6 0.11 42.37 9.90
C ALA A 6 1.26 41.53 9.36
N ALA A 7 1.64 40.49 10.11
CA ALA A 7 2.43 39.40 9.59
C ALA A 7 1.56 38.66 8.57
N ALA A 8 1.92 38.74 7.29
CA ALA A 8 1.26 38.00 6.22
C ALA A 8 1.51 36.50 6.44
N ALA A 9 0.56 35.84 7.11
CA ALA A 9 0.49 34.40 7.21
C ALA A 9 0.17 33.84 5.81
N VAL A 10 1.19 33.36 5.11
CA VAL A 10 1.01 32.55 3.90
C VAL A 10 0.58 31.16 4.36
N ALA A 11 -0.69 31.02 4.73
CA ALA A 11 -1.34 29.73 4.91
C ALA A 11 -1.63 29.15 3.52
N ALA A 12 -0.61 28.62 2.86
CA ALA A 12 -0.76 27.89 1.62
C ALA A 12 -1.44 26.54 1.92
N SER A 13 -2.77 26.54 1.81
CA SER A 13 -3.61 25.46 1.29
C SER A 13 -3.01 24.04 1.40
N ILE A 14 -3.34 23.36 2.50
CA ILE A 14 -3.35 21.90 2.55
C ILE A 14 -4.46 21.48 1.59
N VAL A 15 -4.09 21.26 0.34
CA VAL A 15 -4.95 20.60 -0.65
C VAL A 15 -5.33 19.27 -0.02
N PHE A 16 -6.63 19.03 0.17
CA PHE A 16 -7.18 17.74 0.56
C PHE A 16 -6.75 16.71 -0.48
N ALA A 17 -5.57 16.11 -0.32
CA ALA A 17 -5.25 14.88 -1.03
C ALA A 17 -6.30 13.87 -0.55
N PRO A 18 -7.10 13.27 -1.45
CA PRO A 18 -8.02 12.23 -1.03
C PRO A 18 -7.18 11.19 -0.28
N ALA A 19 -7.64 10.79 0.90
CA ALA A 19 -7.09 9.61 1.55
C ALA A 19 -7.22 8.49 0.54
N ALA A 20 -6.11 8.06 -0.04
CA ALA A 20 -6.14 7.02 -1.04
C ALA A 20 -6.57 5.74 -0.31
N TYR A 21 -7.81 5.33 -0.57
CA TYR A 21 -8.44 4.21 0.09
C TYR A 21 -7.77 2.92 -0.38
N ALA A 22 -7.60 1.96 0.54
CA ALA A 22 -7.18 0.61 0.18
C ALA A 22 -8.18 0.02 -0.83
N ASP A 23 -7.69 -0.40 -1.99
CA ASP A 23 -8.44 -1.02 -3.06
C ASP A 23 -8.12 -2.51 -3.11
N ASP A 24 -8.89 -3.28 -2.32
CA ASP A 24 -8.76 -4.73 -2.23
C ASP A 24 -9.03 -5.42 -3.57
N ASP A 25 -9.97 -4.91 -4.37
CA ASP A 25 -10.33 -5.51 -5.65
C ASP A 25 -9.25 -5.25 -6.71
N ALA A 26 -8.71 -4.03 -6.79
CA ALA A 26 -7.58 -3.72 -7.68
C ALA A 26 -6.32 -4.51 -7.29
N TYR A 27 -6.06 -4.67 -5.99
CA TYR A 27 -4.96 -5.52 -5.52
C TYR A 27 -5.12 -6.97 -5.98
N LEU A 28 -6.30 -7.56 -5.78
CA LEU A 28 -6.56 -8.94 -6.16
C LEU A 28 -6.58 -9.14 -7.68
N ASP A 29 -7.11 -8.18 -8.44
CA ASP A 29 -7.06 -8.21 -9.91
C ASP A 29 -5.62 -8.18 -10.43
N GLU A 30 -4.78 -7.30 -9.86
CA GLU A 30 -3.37 -7.21 -10.21
C GLU A 30 -2.62 -8.51 -9.87
N LEU A 31 -2.91 -9.15 -8.73
CA LEU A 31 -2.35 -10.46 -8.40
C LEU A 31 -2.82 -11.56 -9.36
N SER A 32 -4.08 -11.53 -9.80
CA SER A 32 -4.58 -12.49 -10.79
C SER A 32 -3.79 -12.38 -12.10
N GLY A 33 -3.49 -11.16 -12.55
CA GLY A 33 -2.64 -10.91 -13.73
C GLY A 33 -1.19 -11.39 -13.58
N GLN A 34 -0.72 -11.58 -12.34
CA GLN A 34 0.62 -12.07 -12.00
C GLN A 34 0.65 -13.60 -11.77
N GLY A 35 -0.46 -14.30 -12.01
CA GLY A 35 -0.54 -15.76 -11.93
C GLY A 35 -0.92 -16.30 -10.54
N PHE A 36 -1.29 -15.44 -9.60
CA PHE A 36 -1.88 -15.89 -8.33
C PHE A 36 -3.27 -16.48 -8.58
N GLN A 37 -3.55 -17.60 -7.91
CA GLN A 37 -4.88 -18.22 -7.95
C GLN A 37 -5.83 -17.41 -7.06
N VAL A 38 -6.55 -16.46 -7.63
CA VAL A 38 -7.55 -15.64 -6.94
C VAL A 38 -8.91 -16.32 -7.00
N MET A 39 -9.23 -17.07 -5.95
CA MET A 39 -10.49 -17.82 -5.78
C MET A 39 -11.16 -17.36 -4.49
N TRP A 40 -12.46 -17.64 -4.33
CA TRP A 40 -13.19 -17.23 -3.13
C TRP A 40 -12.52 -17.70 -1.82
N GLN A 41 -11.87 -18.86 -1.83
CA GLN A 41 -11.12 -19.39 -0.68
C GLN A 41 -9.79 -18.65 -0.44
N SER A 42 -9.07 -18.28 -1.50
CA SER A 42 -7.72 -17.70 -1.38
C SER A 42 -7.74 -16.18 -1.16
N ARG A 43 -8.81 -15.50 -1.59
CA ARG A 43 -9.01 -14.05 -1.40
C ARG A 43 -8.65 -13.54 0.01
N PRO A 44 -9.22 -14.08 1.12
CA PRO A 44 -8.89 -13.57 2.45
C PRO A 44 -7.42 -13.74 2.82
N PHE A 45 -6.76 -14.81 2.36
CA PHE A 45 -5.33 -15.03 2.62
C PHE A 45 -4.44 -14.10 1.82
N LEU A 46 -4.78 -13.85 0.55
CA LEU A 46 -4.07 -12.89 -0.31
C LEU A 46 -4.18 -11.47 0.25
N LEU A 47 -5.37 -11.08 0.71
CA LEU A 47 -5.60 -9.78 1.36
C LEU A 47 -4.85 -9.68 2.69
N ALA A 48 -4.89 -10.72 3.52
CA ALA A 48 -4.14 -10.72 4.79
C ALA A 48 -2.63 -10.59 4.56
N ALA A 49 -2.08 -11.33 3.58
CA ALA A 49 -0.67 -11.22 3.21
C ALA A 49 -0.32 -9.82 2.68
N GLY A 50 -1.14 -9.27 1.78
CA GLY A 50 -0.95 -7.92 1.24
C GLY A 50 -1.02 -6.83 2.31
N ASN A 51 -1.98 -6.92 3.22
CA ASN A 51 -2.12 -5.97 4.34
C ASN A 51 -0.94 -6.09 5.33
N GLY A 52 -0.43 -7.30 5.57
CA GLY A 52 0.79 -7.50 6.36
C GLY A 52 2.00 -6.83 5.71
N MET A 53 2.26 -7.11 4.43
CA MET A 53 3.31 -6.46 3.65
C MET A 53 3.15 -4.93 3.64
N CYS A 54 1.92 -4.46 3.54
CA CYS A 54 1.59 -3.05 3.56
C CYS A 54 1.92 -2.36 4.90
N ASN A 55 1.76 -3.06 6.02
CA ASN A 55 2.20 -2.55 7.32
C ASN A 55 3.73 -2.34 7.35
N ASP A 56 4.50 -3.29 6.84
CA ASP A 56 5.96 -3.20 6.79
C ASP A 56 6.42 -2.08 5.85
N LEU A 57 5.76 -1.93 4.70
CA LEU A 57 5.98 -0.82 3.78
C LEU A 57 5.71 0.55 4.44
N ARG A 58 4.64 0.65 5.24
CA ARG A 58 4.33 1.86 6.02
C ARG A 58 5.37 2.14 7.12
N ASN A 59 6.07 1.11 7.59
CA ASN A 59 7.17 1.22 8.55
C ASN A 59 8.50 1.60 7.87
N GLY A 60 8.50 1.85 6.55
CA GLY A 60 9.63 2.39 5.81
C GLY A 60 10.47 1.35 5.07
N GLU A 61 10.07 0.07 5.09
CA GLU A 61 10.73 -0.95 4.28
C GLU A 61 10.45 -0.77 2.79
N THR A 62 11.42 -1.15 1.95
CA THR A 62 11.19 -1.24 0.49
C THR A 62 10.46 -2.54 0.14
N PRO A 63 9.77 -2.61 -1.01
CA PRO A 63 9.14 -3.86 -1.46
C PRO A 63 10.12 -5.05 -1.52
N GLU A 64 11.39 -4.80 -1.86
CA GLU A 64 12.44 -5.82 -1.87
C GLU A 64 12.76 -6.35 -0.46
N GLN A 65 12.81 -5.47 0.54
CA GLN A 65 13.02 -5.87 1.94
C GLN A 65 11.85 -6.69 2.45
N VAL A 66 10.63 -6.19 2.26
CA VAL A 66 9.40 -6.90 2.64
C VAL A 66 9.32 -8.27 1.98
N ALA A 67 9.58 -8.35 0.67
CA ALA A 67 9.55 -9.62 -0.05
C ALA A 67 10.63 -10.62 0.41
N SER A 68 11.74 -10.14 0.98
CA SER A 68 12.84 -11.01 1.44
C SER A 68 12.53 -11.79 2.72
N HIS A 69 11.60 -11.29 3.55
CA HIS A 69 11.18 -11.93 4.80
C HIS A 69 9.72 -12.39 4.80
N SER A 70 8.93 -11.95 3.83
CA SER A 70 7.57 -12.42 3.62
C SER A 70 7.53 -13.88 3.17
N ASN A 71 6.42 -14.54 3.49
CA ASN A 71 6.17 -15.91 3.04
C ASN A 71 4.71 -16.07 2.62
N TYR A 72 4.49 -16.67 1.46
CA TYR A 72 3.16 -17.04 0.98
C TYR A 72 3.23 -18.43 0.33
N PRO A 73 2.28 -19.34 0.60
CA PRO A 73 2.35 -20.72 0.09
C PRO A 73 2.60 -20.79 -1.42
N ASN A 74 3.62 -21.56 -1.82
CA ASN A 74 4.04 -21.75 -3.21
C ASN A 74 4.43 -20.47 -3.97
N ALA A 75 4.68 -19.35 -3.27
CA ALA A 75 5.18 -18.14 -3.90
C ALA A 75 6.69 -18.21 -4.10
N THR A 76 7.14 -17.89 -5.31
CA THR A 76 8.56 -17.65 -5.57
C THR A 76 8.99 -16.30 -4.99
N PRO A 77 10.29 -16.02 -4.83
CA PRO A 77 10.76 -14.69 -4.45
C PRO A 77 10.27 -13.57 -5.40
N ALA A 78 10.15 -13.87 -6.69
CA ALA A 78 9.60 -12.93 -7.67
C ALA A 78 8.11 -12.66 -7.42
N ASN A 79 7.34 -13.69 -7.05
CA ASN A 79 5.93 -13.55 -6.70
C ASN A 79 5.75 -12.68 -5.45
N LEU A 80 6.59 -12.89 -4.41
CA LEU A 80 6.54 -12.09 -3.18
C LEU A 80 6.88 -10.62 -3.45
N LEU A 81 7.87 -10.35 -4.31
CA LEU A 81 8.19 -9.00 -4.74
C LEU A 81 7.04 -8.35 -5.51
N ALA A 82 6.40 -9.09 -6.40
CA ALA A 82 5.23 -8.62 -7.13
C ALA A 82 4.07 -8.32 -6.17
N MET A 83 3.83 -9.19 -5.19
CA MET A 83 2.81 -9.00 -4.15
C MET A 83 3.08 -7.74 -3.30
N ALA A 84 4.31 -7.54 -2.82
CA ALA A 84 4.68 -6.35 -2.05
C ALA A 84 4.53 -5.05 -2.87
N ARG A 85 4.89 -5.08 -4.16
CA ARG A 85 4.70 -3.94 -5.07
C ARG A 85 3.22 -3.63 -5.32
N SER A 86 2.39 -4.66 -5.50
CA SER A 86 0.93 -4.50 -5.65
C SER A 86 0.29 -3.99 -4.35
N ALA A 87 0.73 -4.47 -3.18
CA ALA A 87 0.27 -3.95 -1.89
C ALA A 87 0.60 -2.46 -1.73
N LYS A 88 1.82 -2.04 -2.09
CA LYS A 88 2.21 -0.63 -2.07
C LYS A 88 1.33 0.27 -2.95
N ARG A 89 0.93 -0.22 -4.14
CA ARG A 89 0.11 0.57 -5.07
C ARG A 89 -1.35 0.67 -4.64
N ASN A 90 -1.91 -0.45 -4.17
CA ASN A 90 -3.36 -0.59 -4.06
C ASN A 90 -3.84 -0.58 -2.59
N LEU A 91 -3.04 -1.08 -1.64
CA LEU A 91 -3.45 -1.21 -0.23
C LEU A 91 -2.88 -0.10 0.67
N CYS A 92 -1.69 0.42 0.36
CA CYS A 92 -1.10 1.60 1.02
C CYS A 92 -0.40 2.55 0.03
N PRO A 93 -1.19 3.21 -0.83
CA PRO A 93 -0.73 4.32 -1.66
C PRO A 93 -0.15 5.50 -0.86
#